data_AF-A0AAN1NRC5-F1
#
_entry.id   AF-A0AAN1NRC5-F1
#
_cell.length_a   1.000
_cell.length_b   1.000
_cell.length_c   1.000
_cell.angle_alpha   90.00
_cell.angle_beta   90.00
_cell.angle_gamma   90.00
#
_symmetry.space_group_name_H-M   'P 1'
#
loop_
_entity.id
_entity.type
_entity.pdbx_description
1 polymer ?
#
loop_
_entity_poly.entity_id
_entity_poly.type
_entity_poly.pdbx_seq_one_letter_code
_entity_poly.pdbx_strand_id
1 'polypeptide(L)'
;MQPKPLKHLINILKTTKEHHPNFTLFLGAGASITSGIKSAREMIEEWKASYIEMYGEEKLHEESWYKRGNEYSELFEMLYDQPTQRREYIEKCINDSRPSWGYVYLVNLIKEKSFNTVFTTNFDDLINEACYTFSNNLRPVVCAHDSSIRNIRLTSNRPKIIKLHGDFLFDDIKNTIRELESLEDNMRTKFKQYANEFGMIVMGYAGNDRSIMDTLNTLLHSDNTFPHGIYWCIRKNTVLEDLPEELKNLARFPRFHLVEIDGFDETMAEIHHSLGLNLQEEVSDPYSALSKRLDKYFSGLEDDQVKSELIKKDMALLSEHVVNINSAKEFITKIRLKINEQDIDLDSKEAQEALTMMLKETEFLKDGKELHIYSMPNVLLANSALRAGDYEKAKAFSGKSLEIKFNLESLIVYLNSILKLSSKATNRSEFESDFLKKVSLLKELNGIDFKDGIKLISLVVELIESTEFKLADKILHFMSECTLPNKIKQFIILNKSLIIKLQNNELSNDLEAQIGDAIIKCINIEDYWLAFGFAILLGADDVALRAANSLDETQLMSAVYREMPIFNLMSQDLSDKLAEMAELKGYLEPAEEEENLELENVSSDEHISDTATNGQDKEASPSVDGADMP
;
A
#
# COMPACT_ATOMS: atom_id res chain seq x y z
N MET A 1 47.68 9.99 13.54
CA MET A 1 46.75 9.75 12.42
C MET A 1 45.80 10.93 12.37
N GLN A 2 45.70 11.65 11.26
CA GLN A 2 44.79 12.80 11.18
C GLN A 2 43.43 12.33 10.64
N PRO A 3 42.32 12.66 11.33
CA PRO A 3 40.98 12.39 10.83
C PRO A 3 40.75 13.11 9.51
N LYS A 4 40.01 12.45 8.60
CA LYS A 4 39.61 13.03 7.32
C LYS A 4 38.31 13.83 7.52
N PRO A 5 38.09 14.92 6.76
CA PRO A 5 36.82 15.62 6.80
C PRO A 5 35.71 14.79 6.13
N LEU A 6 34.46 14.95 6.56
CA LEU A 6 33.29 14.32 5.95
C LEU A 6 33.21 14.53 4.41
N LYS A 7 33.67 15.68 3.91
CA LYS A 7 33.76 15.97 2.47
C LYS A 7 34.55 14.92 1.69
N HIS A 8 35.54 14.27 2.30
CA HIS A 8 36.30 13.19 1.66
C HIS A 8 35.40 11.98 1.37
N LEU A 9 34.59 11.57 2.35
CA LEU A 9 33.64 10.47 2.20
C LEU A 9 32.55 10.81 1.17
N ILE A 10 32.02 12.05 1.21
CA ILE A 10 31.03 12.53 0.25
C ILE A 10 31.57 12.47 -1.19
N ASN A 11 32.83 12.86 -1.42
CA ASN A 11 33.42 12.80 -2.75
C ASN A 11 33.51 11.37 -3.28
N ILE A 12 33.84 10.40 -2.42
CA ILE A 12 33.87 8.98 -2.80
C ILE A 12 32.46 8.52 -3.18
N LEU A 13 31.45 8.79 -2.35
CA LEU A 13 30.06 8.42 -2.62
C LEU A 13 29.55 9.04 -3.93
N LYS A 14 29.93 10.28 -4.24
CA LYS A 14 29.62 10.94 -5.52
C LYS A 14 30.22 10.21 -6.71
N THR A 15 31.51 9.85 -6.63
CA THR A 15 32.20 9.16 -7.73
C THR A 15 31.66 7.76 -8.01
N THR A 16 31.01 7.14 -7.03
CA THR A 16 30.47 5.78 -7.14
C THR A 16 28.95 5.73 -7.37
N LYS A 17 28.29 6.87 -7.59
CA LYS A 17 26.83 7.00 -7.67
C LYS A 17 26.19 6.16 -8.79
N GLU A 18 26.90 5.94 -9.90
CA GLU A 18 26.39 5.20 -11.07
C GLU A 18 26.61 3.67 -10.99
N HIS A 19 27.32 3.19 -9.98
CA HIS A 19 27.61 1.77 -9.77
C HIS A 19 26.77 1.19 -8.62
N HIS A 20 26.78 -0.14 -8.44
CA HIS A 20 26.15 -0.79 -7.29
C HIS A 20 26.66 -0.18 -5.97
N PRO A 21 25.84 -0.16 -4.89
CA PRO A 21 26.26 0.46 -3.63
C PRO A 21 27.53 -0.19 -3.09
N ASN A 22 28.63 0.56 -3.11
CA ASN A 22 29.97 0.08 -2.73
C ASN A 22 30.20 0.03 -1.21
N PHE A 23 29.26 0.57 -0.43
CA PHE A 23 29.38 0.70 1.02
C PHE A 23 28.17 0.11 1.74
N THR A 24 28.47 -0.59 2.84
CA THR A 24 27.50 -0.94 3.87
C THR A 24 27.55 0.11 4.98
N LEU A 25 26.40 0.37 5.61
CA LEU A 25 26.35 1.20 6.81
C LEU A 25 26.42 0.32 8.04
N PHE A 26 27.14 0.76 9.06
CA PHE A 26 27.09 0.21 10.41
C PHE A 26 26.64 1.32 11.34
N LEU A 27 25.47 1.15 11.96
CA LEU A 27 24.91 2.09 12.94
C LEU A 27 25.01 1.51 14.35
N GLY A 28 25.55 2.31 15.28
CA GLY A 28 25.54 2.00 16.71
C GLY A 28 24.58 2.90 17.49
N ALA A 29 24.58 2.76 18.83
CA ALA A 29 23.60 3.41 19.70
C ALA A 29 23.62 4.95 19.60
N GLY A 30 24.76 5.52 19.21
CA GLY A 30 24.91 6.96 18.98
C GLY A 30 24.08 7.51 17.83
N ALA A 31 23.57 6.68 16.92
CA ALA A 31 22.62 7.09 15.87
C ALA A 31 21.21 7.32 16.42
N SER A 32 20.86 6.68 17.54
CA SER A 32 19.51 6.73 18.13
C SER A 32 19.34 7.77 19.25
N ILE A 33 20.41 8.49 19.62
CA ILE A 33 20.37 9.46 20.74
C ILE A 33 19.39 10.60 20.45
N THR A 34 19.42 11.17 19.24
CA THR A 34 18.50 12.26 18.87
C THR A 34 17.06 11.81 18.67
N SER A 35 16.83 10.49 18.60
CA SER A 35 15.51 9.84 18.60
C SER A 35 14.93 9.67 20.02
N GLY A 36 15.64 10.14 21.06
CA GLY A 36 15.20 10.08 22.46
C GLY A 36 15.68 8.85 23.24
N ILE A 37 16.51 7.99 22.62
CA ILE A 37 17.07 6.81 23.30
C ILE A 37 18.31 7.23 24.11
N LYS A 38 18.33 6.85 25.38
CA LYS A 38 19.49 7.12 26.26
C LYS A 38 20.76 6.47 25.71
N SER A 39 21.86 7.20 25.78
CA SER A 39 23.17 6.64 25.49
C SER A 39 23.60 5.65 26.57
N ALA A 40 24.49 4.71 26.22
CA ALA A 40 25.08 3.78 27.20
C ALA A 40 25.76 4.53 28.36
N ARG A 41 26.35 5.72 28.09
CA ARG A 41 26.95 6.55 29.13
C ARG A 41 25.92 7.10 30.11
N GLU A 42 24.79 7.59 29.63
CA GLU A 42 23.71 8.08 30.49
C GLU A 42 23.11 6.95 31.33
N MET A 43 22.91 5.77 30.72
CA MET A 43 22.45 4.58 31.45
C MET A 43 23.44 4.17 32.55
N ILE A 44 24.75 4.15 32.25
CA ILE A 44 25.80 3.87 33.25
C ILE A 44 25.73 4.84 34.42
N GLU A 45 25.56 6.14 34.19
CA GLU A 45 25.51 7.12 35.28
C GLU A 45 24.25 6.94 36.14
N GLU A 46 23.09 6.63 35.55
CA GLU A 46 21.88 6.27 36.29
C GLU A 46 22.09 5.01 37.14
N TRP A 47 22.68 3.99 36.54
CA TRP A 47 22.96 2.72 37.20
C TRP A 47 23.99 2.86 38.33
N LYS A 48 25.02 3.70 38.14
CA LYS A 48 25.96 4.05 39.22
C LYS A 48 25.23 4.71 40.38
N ALA A 49 24.32 5.64 40.13
CA ALA A 49 23.55 6.27 41.20
C ALA A 49 22.73 5.25 41.99
N SER A 50 22.04 4.33 41.31
CA SER A 50 21.31 3.23 41.95
C SER A 50 22.23 2.26 42.70
N TYR A 51 23.40 1.94 42.15
CA TYR A 51 24.38 1.09 42.83
C TYR A 51 24.93 1.76 44.10
N ILE A 52 25.26 3.05 44.03
CA ILE A 52 25.74 3.85 45.17
C ILE A 52 24.68 3.89 46.28
N GLU A 53 23.40 4.02 45.93
CA GLU A 53 22.30 3.99 46.90
C GLU A 53 22.21 2.65 47.64
N MET A 54 22.46 1.52 46.94
CA MET A 54 22.36 0.19 47.53
C MET A 54 23.62 -0.25 48.30
N TYR A 55 24.81 0.09 47.79
CA TYR A 55 26.07 -0.50 48.24
C TYR A 55 27.08 0.53 48.77
N GLY A 56 26.85 1.82 48.54
CA GLY A 56 27.76 2.91 48.88
C GLY A 56 28.81 3.20 47.80
N GLU A 57 29.30 4.44 47.77
CA GLU A 57 30.25 4.94 46.77
C GLU A 57 31.64 4.28 46.87
N GLU A 58 32.10 3.97 48.08
CA GLU A 58 33.40 3.33 48.30
C GLU A 58 33.49 1.97 47.60
N LYS A 59 32.42 1.16 47.66
CA LYS A 59 32.38 -0.14 46.98
C LYS A 59 32.44 0.00 45.46
N LEU A 60 31.76 0.99 44.88
CA LEU A 60 31.81 1.22 43.43
C LEU A 60 33.24 1.49 42.95
N HIS A 61 34.04 2.21 43.73
CA HIS A 61 35.44 2.49 43.38
C HIS A 61 36.38 1.31 43.57
N GLU A 62 36.04 0.36 44.44
CA GLU A 62 36.78 -0.88 44.66
C GLU A 62 36.52 -1.94 43.58
N GLU A 63 35.42 -1.80 42.83
CA GLU A 63 35.04 -2.74 41.78
C GLU A 63 36.04 -2.78 40.63
N SER A 64 36.37 -4.00 40.21
CA SER A 64 37.42 -4.24 39.21
C SER A 64 37.06 -3.75 37.80
N TRP A 65 35.77 -3.50 37.53
CA TRP A 65 35.24 -3.04 36.24
C TRP A 65 34.98 -1.52 36.19
N TYR A 66 35.16 -0.81 37.30
CA TYR A 66 34.90 0.64 37.38
C TYR A 66 35.75 1.42 36.36
N LYS A 67 35.10 2.29 35.56
CA LYS A 67 35.70 3.05 34.45
C LYS A 67 36.42 2.20 33.40
N ARG A 68 36.07 0.91 33.25
CA ARG A 68 36.58 0.02 32.20
C ARG A 68 35.55 -0.20 31.09
N GLY A 69 36.00 -0.79 29.98
CA GLY A 69 35.14 -1.03 28.81
C GLY A 69 33.95 -1.97 29.06
N ASN A 70 33.98 -2.80 30.11
CA ASN A 70 32.90 -3.70 30.52
C ASN A 70 31.95 -3.11 31.59
N GLU A 71 32.16 -1.86 32.01
CA GLU A 71 31.36 -1.19 33.06
C GLU A 71 29.85 -1.24 32.79
N TYR A 72 29.45 -1.09 31.52
CA TYR A 72 28.04 -1.19 31.09
C TYR A 72 27.43 -2.55 31.43
N SER A 73 28.05 -3.64 30.96
CA SER A 73 27.51 -4.99 31.10
C SER A 73 27.49 -5.43 32.56
N GLU A 74 28.55 -5.13 33.33
CA GLU A 74 28.65 -5.49 34.75
C GLU A 74 27.59 -4.77 35.59
N LEU A 75 27.44 -3.45 35.41
CA LEU A 75 26.39 -2.70 36.09
C LEU A 75 24.98 -3.19 35.72
N PHE A 76 24.77 -3.49 34.45
CA PHE A 76 23.47 -3.95 33.98
C PHE A 76 23.11 -5.34 34.52
N GLU A 77 24.08 -6.26 34.60
CA GLU A 77 23.91 -7.56 35.26
C GLU A 77 23.68 -7.43 36.76
N MET A 78 24.42 -6.56 37.45
CA MET A 78 24.33 -6.37 38.90
C MET A 78 23.01 -5.73 39.35
N LEU A 79 22.44 -4.83 38.56
CA LEU A 79 21.17 -4.17 38.89
C LEU A 79 19.94 -4.98 38.48
N TYR A 80 20.09 -5.85 37.50
CA TYR A 80 19.00 -6.62 36.91
C TYR A 80 19.41 -8.09 36.75
N ASP A 81 19.22 -8.86 37.82
CA ASP A 81 19.59 -10.29 37.90
C ASP A 81 18.95 -11.10 36.77
N GLN A 82 17.68 -10.81 36.44
CA GLN A 82 16.91 -11.62 35.48
C GLN A 82 16.95 -11.00 34.07
N PRO A 83 17.12 -11.81 33.00
CA PRO A 83 17.02 -11.34 31.62
C PRO A 83 15.69 -10.63 31.29
N THR A 84 14.60 -11.00 31.96
CA THR A 84 13.29 -10.34 31.81
C THR A 84 13.30 -8.90 32.32
N GLN A 85 13.95 -8.63 33.44
CA GLN A 85 14.04 -7.26 33.98
C GLN A 85 14.90 -6.36 33.09
N ARG A 86 15.99 -6.92 32.55
CA ARG A 86 16.83 -6.26 31.55
C ARG A 86 16.03 -5.90 30.30
N ARG A 87 15.18 -6.82 29.82
CA ARG A 87 14.24 -6.59 28.72
C ARG A 87 13.30 -5.43 28.99
N GLU A 88 12.59 -5.48 30.12
CA GLU A 88 11.60 -4.47 30.49
C GLU A 88 12.23 -3.08 30.62
N TYR A 89 13.46 -2.98 31.16
CA TYR A 89 14.18 -1.71 31.24
C TYR A 89 14.50 -1.13 29.86
N ILE A 90 15.05 -1.95 28.95
CA ILE A 90 15.40 -1.51 27.59
C ILE A 90 14.14 -1.15 26.81
N GLU A 91 13.07 -1.94 26.92
CA GLU A 91 11.78 -1.65 26.30
C GLU A 91 11.23 -0.29 26.76
N LYS A 92 11.28 -0.01 28.06
CA LYS A 92 10.90 1.29 28.61
C LYS A 92 11.73 2.45 28.05
N CYS A 93 13.02 2.21 27.76
CA CYS A 93 13.89 3.24 27.17
C CYS A 93 13.59 3.50 25.68
N ILE A 94 12.99 2.54 24.97
CA ILE A 94 12.73 2.61 23.52
C ILE A 94 11.28 3.01 23.23
N ASN A 95 10.32 2.69 24.09
CA ASN A 95 8.88 2.79 23.82
C ASN A 95 8.41 4.18 23.33
N ASP A 96 8.99 5.26 23.85
CA ASP A 96 8.62 6.64 23.46
C ASP A 96 9.52 7.23 22.36
N SER A 97 10.50 6.45 21.87
CA SER A 97 11.44 6.90 20.85
C SER A 97 10.79 6.97 19.47
N ARG A 98 11.25 7.92 18.64
CA ARG A 98 10.77 8.10 17.26
C ARG A 98 11.93 8.41 16.34
N PRO A 99 11.92 7.96 15.08
CA PRO A 99 13.02 8.21 14.17
C PRO A 99 13.34 9.71 14.03
N SER A 100 14.59 10.09 14.32
CA SER A 100 15.12 11.44 14.11
C SER A 100 15.23 11.82 12.62
N TRP A 101 15.59 13.08 12.35
CA TRP A 101 15.81 13.58 10.98
C TRP A 101 16.85 12.79 10.19
N GLY A 102 17.89 12.25 10.82
CA GLY A 102 18.89 11.43 10.14
C GLY A 102 18.29 10.20 9.47
N TYR A 103 17.28 9.58 10.12
CA TYR A 103 16.57 8.44 9.55
C TYR A 103 15.72 8.84 8.33
N VAL A 104 15.16 10.05 8.30
CA VAL A 104 14.43 10.57 7.14
C VAL A 104 15.33 10.59 5.90
N TYR A 105 16.53 11.15 6.03
CA TYR A 105 17.52 11.20 4.95
C TYR A 105 18.05 9.81 4.60
N LEU A 106 18.31 8.97 5.61
CA LEU A 106 18.78 7.59 5.43
C LEU A 106 17.79 6.77 4.59
N VAL A 107 16.49 6.83 4.90
CA VAL A 107 15.45 6.12 4.14
C VAL A 107 15.47 6.52 2.67
N ASN A 108 15.66 7.81 2.39
CA ASN A 108 15.74 8.31 1.03
C ASN A 108 17.03 7.86 0.32
N LEU A 109 18.17 7.86 1.03
CA LEU A 109 19.43 7.33 0.51
C LEU A 109 19.34 5.82 0.19
N ILE A 110 18.59 5.05 0.98
CA ILE A 110 18.32 3.64 0.70
C ILE A 110 17.35 3.49 -0.49
N LYS A 111 16.30 4.33 -0.57
CA LYS A 111 15.34 4.35 -1.69
C LYS A 111 16.03 4.63 -3.03
N GLU A 112 16.98 5.57 -3.03
CA GLU A 112 17.82 5.93 -4.19
C GLU A 112 19.02 5.00 -4.38
N LYS A 113 19.07 3.86 -3.67
CA LYS A 113 20.10 2.81 -3.79
C LYS A 113 21.53 3.28 -3.52
N SER A 114 21.71 4.41 -2.84
CA SER A 114 23.03 4.85 -2.36
C SER A 114 23.57 3.90 -1.29
N PHE A 115 22.67 3.32 -0.49
CA PHE A 115 22.94 2.24 0.44
C PHE A 115 21.91 1.13 0.28
N ASN A 116 22.30 -0.13 0.50
CA ASN A 116 21.40 -1.28 0.42
C ASN A 116 21.38 -2.13 1.69
N THR A 117 22.48 -2.14 2.45
CA THR A 117 22.62 -2.94 3.66
C THR A 117 23.04 -2.05 4.82
N VAL A 118 22.31 -2.17 5.93
CA VAL A 118 22.60 -1.51 7.20
C VAL A 118 22.80 -2.59 8.26
N PHE A 119 24.01 -2.67 8.81
CA PHE A 119 24.31 -3.39 10.03
C PHE A 119 24.00 -2.50 11.24
N THR A 120 23.49 -3.09 12.31
CA THR A 120 23.25 -2.37 13.56
C THR A 120 23.50 -3.26 14.76
N THR A 121 23.97 -2.64 15.84
CA THR A 121 24.02 -3.25 17.18
C THR A 121 22.85 -2.81 18.05
N ASN A 122 22.00 -1.91 17.54
CA ASN A 122 20.93 -1.32 18.31
C ASN A 122 19.77 -2.31 18.43
N PHE A 123 19.16 -2.32 19.60
CA PHE A 123 17.99 -3.12 19.89
C PHE A 123 16.70 -2.47 19.36
N ASP A 124 16.71 -1.17 19.12
CA ASP A 124 15.57 -0.41 18.60
C ASP A 124 15.15 -0.81 17.18
N ASP A 125 13.92 -0.44 16.82
CA ASP A 125 13.33 -0.66 15.49
C ASP A 125 13.33 0.59 14.62
N LEU A 126 14.05 1.65 15.00
CA LEU A 126 13.95 2.97 14.37
C LEU A 126 14.27 2.95 12.88
N ILE A 127 15.25 2.14 12.45
CA ILE A 127 15.58 2.00 11.01
C ILE A 127 14.39 1.40 10.24
N ASN A 128 13.76 0.37 10.82
CA ASN A 128 12.64 -0.33 10.19
C ASN A 128 11.38 0.55 10.20
N GLU A 129 11.07 1.16 11.34
CA GLU A 129 9.98 2.12 11.49
C GLU A 129 10.11 3.28 10.50
N ALA A 130 11.30 3.89 10.41
CA ALA A 130 11.55 4.97 9.46
C ALA A 130 11.30 4.54 8.01
N CYS A 131 11.70 3.32 7.62
CA CYS A 131 11.45 2.80 6.28
C CYS A 131 9.94 2.72 5.98
N TYR A 132 9.11 2.30 6.94
CA TYR A 132 7.66 2.22 6.77
C TYR A 132 6.97 3.58 6.84
N THR A 133 7.46 4.49 7.68
CA THR A 133 6.86 5.80 7.91
C THR A 133 7.18 6.76 6.76
N PHE A 134 8.43 6.78 6.29
CA PHE A 134 8.91 7.75 5.30
C PHE A 134 9.04 7.17 3.88
N SER A 135 8.54 5.97 3.61
CA SER A 135 8.50 5.41 2.26
C SER A 135 7.38 4.40 2.04
N ASN A 136 6.62 4.58 0.98
CA ASN A 136 5.51 3.68 0.64
C ASN A 136 5.94 2.35 -0.01
N ASN A 137 7.16 2.28 -0.54
CA ASN A 137 7.65 1.13 -1.32
C ASN A 137 8.95 0.52 -0.77
N LEU A 138 9.50 1.05 0.33
CA LEU A 138 10.72 0.52 0.93
C LEU A 138 10.36 -0.50 2.01
N ARG A 139 10.57 -1.78 1.71
CA ARG A 139 10.36 -2.87 2.66
C ARG A 139 11.66 -3.61 2.90
N PRO A 140 12.47 -3.21 3.90
CA PRO A 140 13.70 -3.92 4.19
C PRO A 140 13.43 -5.38 4.62
N VAL A 141 14.42 -6.25 4.43
CA VAL A 141 14.48 -7.54 5.14
C VAL A 141 15.19 -7.29 6.45
N VAL A 142 14.48 -7.46 7.56
CA VAL A 142 15.08 -7.39 8.91
C VAL A 142 15.60 -8.78 9.26
N CYS A 143 16.86 -8.87 9.66
CA CYS A 143 17.51 -10.10 10.04
C CYS A 143 18.09 -9.93 11.43
N ALA A 144 17.34 -10.45 12.40
CA ALA A 144 17.63 -10.35 13.81
C ALA A 144 17.95 -11.71 14.45
N HIS A 145 18.11 -12.77 13.64
CA HIS A 145 18.54 -14.08 14.11
C HIS A 145 19.58 -14.68 13.17
N ASP A 146 20.51 -15.44 13.74
CA ASP A 146 21.55 -16.16 13.01
C ASP A 146 20.99 -17.15 11.98
N SER A 147 19.87 -17.81 12.29
CA SER A 147 19.17 -18.68 11.33
C SER A 147 18.60 -17.91 10.13
N SER A 148 18.18 -16.65 10.33
CA SER A 148 17.57 -15.82 9.29
C SER A 148 18.59 -15.26 8.30
N ILE A 149 19.83 -15.06 8.74
CA ILE A 149 20.86 -14.43 7.89
C ILE A 149 21.39 -15.35 6.79
N ARG A 150 21.32 -16.68 7.01
CA ARG A 150 21.90 -17.70 6.12
C ARG A 150 21.44 -17.58 4.68
N ASN A 151 20.14 -17.29 4.46
CA ASN A 151 19.53 -17.25 3.14
C ASN A 151 19.56 -15.88 2.46
N ILE A 152 20.16 -14.86 3.09
CA ILE A 152 20.24 -13.52 2.51
C ILE A 152 21.22 -13.52 1.33
N ARG A 153 20.75 -13.04 0.18
CA ARG A 153 21.62 -12.80 -1.00
C ARG A 153 22.18 -11.39 -0.98
N LEU A 154 23.50 -11.24 -1.10
CA LEU A 154 24.20 -9.95 -1.16
C LEU A 154 23.71 -9.14 -2.38
N THR A 155 23.55 -9.82 -3.52
CA THR A 155 23.11 -9.26 -4.81
C THR A 155 21.64 -8.86 -4.86
N SER A 156 20.86 -9.10 -3.81
CA SER A 156 19.44 -8.72 -3.80
C SER A 156 19.29 -7.20 -3.77
N ASN A 157 18.45 -6.67 -4.67
CA ASN A 157 18.07 -5.25 -4.71
C ASN A 157 17.19 -4.82 -3.53
N ARG A 158 16.68 -5.77 -2.73
CA ARG A 158 15.88 -5.46 -1.55
C ARG A 158 16.79 -4.99 -0.41
N PRO A 159 16.50 -3.84 0.24
CA PRO A 159 17.27 -3.35 1.38
C PRO A 159 17.29 -4.35 2.52
N LYS A 160 18.36 -4.31 3.33
CA LYS A 160 18.60 -5.27 4.41
C LYS A 160 19.00 -4.54 5.68
N ILE A 161 18.37 -4.90 6.79
CA ILE A 161 18.73 -4.45 8.13
C ILE A 161 19.20 -5.70 8.87
N ILE A 162 20.48 -5.73 9.25
CA ILE A 162 21.10 -6.88 9.92
C ILE A 162 21.43 -6.45 11.35
N LYS A 163 20.69 -7.00 12.34
CA LYS A 163 20.95 -6.76 13.76
C LYS A 163 21.98 -7.78 14.25
N LEU A 164 23.20 -7.33 14.57
CA LEU A 164 24.34 -8.21 14.89
C LEU A 164 24.19 -8.96 16.22
N HIS A 165 23.49 -8.37 17.19
CA HIS A 165 23.18 -8.97 18.51
C HIS A 165 21.76 -9.53 18.62
N GLY A 166 21.05 -9.56 17.50
CA GLY A 166 19.69 -10.04 17.40
C GLY A 166 18.62 -9.03 17.80
N ASP A 167 17.40 -9.53 18.03
CA ASP A 167 16.24 -8.72 18.44
C ASP A 167 15.95 -8.84 19.93
N PHE A 168 15.50 -7.76 20.54
CA PHE A 168 15.16 -7.74 21.98
C PHE A 168 13.94 -8.61 22.32
N LEU A 169 13.09 -8.92 21.34
CA LEU A 169 11.85 -9.67 21.54
C LEU A 169 12.04 -11.18 21.74
N PHE A 170 13.25 -11.71 21.51
CA PHE A 170 13.54 -13.13 21.55
C PHE A 170 14.66 -13.43 22.55
N ASP A 171 14.64 -14.64 23.12
CA ASP A 171 15.25 -15.03 24.41
C ASP A 171 16.79 -14.88 24.57
N ASP A 172 17.51 -14.37 23.57
CA ASP A 172 18.98 -14.27 23.54
C ASP A 172 19.46 -12.81 23.41
N ILE A 173 19.05 -11.92 24.33
CA ILE A 173 19.61 -10.57 24.32
C ILE A 173 21.05 -10.60 24.83
N LYS A 174 22.00 -10.38 23.91
CA LYS A 174 23.43 -10.32 24.21
C LYS A 174 23.80 -9.01 24.91
N ASN A 175 23.64 -8.98 26.23
CA ASN A 175 24.00 -7.82 27.05
C ASN A 175 25.07 -8.16 28.10
N THR A 176 25.24 -9.45 28.41
CA THR A 176 26.24 -9.92 29.35
C THR A 176 27.61 -10.09 28.72
N ILE A 177 28.65 -10.10 29.54
CA ILE A 177 30.02 -10.35 29.06
C ILE A 177 30.10 -11.70 28.35
N ARG A 178 29.44 -12.73 28.88
CA ARG A 178 29.43 -14.10 28.32
C ARG A 178 28.75 -14.17 26.96
N GLU A 179 27.70 -13.38 26.74
CA GLU A 179 26.96 -13.35 25.47
C GLU A 179 27.69 -12.55 24.38
N LEU A 180 28.50 -11.56 24.76
CA LEU A 180 29.31 -10.71 23.86
C LEU A 180 30.71 -11.29 23.54
N GLU A 181 31.01 -12.52 23.95
CA GLU A 181 32.32 -13.14 23.68
C GLU A 181 32.51 -13.47 22.19
N SER A 182 31.44 -13.82 21.47
CA SER A 182 31.54 -14.14 20.05
C SER A 182 30.24 -13.91 19.27
N LEU A 183 30.39 -13.39 18.04
CA LEU A 183 29.34 -13.44 17.04
C LEU A 183 29.10 -14.89 16.63
N GLU A 184 27.82 -15.22 16.46
CA GLU A 184 27.37 -16.53 15.99
C GLU A 184 27.87 -16.82 14.58
N ASP A 185 27.97 -18.11 14.25
CA ASP A 185 28.72 -18.57 13.07
C ASP A 185 28.12 -18.10 11.74
N ASN A 186 26.78 -18.10 11.58
CA ASN A 186 26.18 -17.66 10.32
C ASN A 186 26.28 -16.14 10.18
N MET A 187 26.09 -15.39 11.27
CA MET A 187 26.25 -13.94 11.34
C MET A 187 27.67 -13.52 10.96
N ARG A 188 28.67 -14.13 11.59
CA ARG A 188 30.10 -13.90 11.31
C ARG A 188 30.44 -14.23 9.86
N THR A 189 29.95 -15.37 9.36
CA THR A 189 30.17 -15.80 7.97
C THR A 189 29.58 -14.80 6.98
N LYS A 190 28.36 -14.33 7.23
CA LYS A 190 27.73 -13.32 6.37
C LYS A 190 28.40 -11.97 6.46
N PHE A 191 28.78 -11.53 7.66
CA PHE A 191 29.53 -10.30 7.86
C PHE A 191 30.85 -10.33 7.05
N LYS A 192 31.57 -11.46 7.07
CA LYS A 192 32.77 -11.68 6.24
C LYS A 192 32.48 -11.60 4.75
N GLN A 193 31.36 -12.17 4.28
CA GLN A 193 30.97 -12.07 2.86
C GLN A 193 30.73 -10.62 2.44
N TYR A 194 30.01 -9.83 3.25
CA TYR A 194 29.83 -8.40 2.97
C TYR A 194 31.16 -7.65 3.03
N ALA A 195 32.02 -7.95 3.99
CA ALA A 195 33.34 -7.35 4.07
C ALA A 195 34.19 -7.62 2.81
N ASN A 196 34.08 -8.79 2.18
CA ASN A 196 34.85 -9.08 0.97
C ASN A 196 34.40 -8.27 -0.26
N GLU A 197 33.12 -7.88 -0.34
CA GLU A 197 32.55 -7.20 -1.51
C GLU A 197 32.45 -5.68 -1.32
N PHE A 198 32.25 -5.19 -0.10
CA PHE A 198 31.88 -3.80 0.18
C PHE A 198 32.86 -3.12 1.15
N GLY A 199 32.94 -1.80 1.05
CA GLY A 199 33.42 -0.97 2.15
C GLY A 199 32.38 -0.84 3.27
N MET A 200 32.78 -0.20 4.36
CA MET A 200 31.90 0.02 5.51
C MET A 200 32.02 1.44 6.03
N ILE A 201 30.88 2.07 6.33
CA ILE A 201 30.82 3.37 7.01
C ILE A 201 30.22 3.13 8.39
N VAL A 202 31.00 3.37 9.44
CA VAL A 202 30.61 3.13 10.82
C VAL A 202 30.25 4.45 11.49
N MET A 203 29.03 4.56 12.03
CA MET A 203 28.53 5.77 12.71
C MET A 203 27.83 5.41 14.01
N GLY A 204 28.03 6.24 15.04
CA GLY A 204 27.35 6.08 16.32
C GLY A 204 27.78 4.84 17.13
N TYR A 205 28.86 4.17 16.74
CA TYR A 205 29.36 2.98 17.43
C TYR A 205 30.68 3.31 18.15
N ALA A 206 30.72 3.03 19.46
CA ALA A 206 31.86 3.39 20.32
C ALA A 206 33.04 2.41 20.22
N GLY A 207 32.81 1.18 19.74
CA GLY A 207 33.87 0.15 19.64
C GLY A 207 34.18 -0.58 20.95
N ASN A 208 33.24 -0.63 21.90
CA ASN A 208 33.44 -1.29 23.19
C ASN A 208 33.10 -2.80 23.18
N ASP A 209 32.53 -3.31 22.08
CA ASP A 209 32.17 -4.73 21.98
C ASP A 209 33.28 -5.55 21.32
N ARG A 210 33.82 -6.48 22.11
CA ARG A 210 34.92 -7.37 21.72
C ARG A 210 34.57 -8.25 20.54
N SER A 211 33.37 -8.84 20.48
CA SER A 211 32.98 -9.76 19.42
C SER A 211 33.07 -9.11 18.03
N ILE A 212 32.67 -7.84 17.92
CA ILE A 212 32.69 -7.08 16.67
C ILE A 212 34.10 -6.56 16.40
N MET A 213 34.77 -5.98 17.40
CA MET A 213 36.12 -5.44 17.23
C MET A 213 37.14 -6.51 16.86
N ASP A 214 37.08 -7.70 17.47
CA ASP A 214 37.93 -8.84 17.13
C ASP A 214 37.62 -9.37 15.72
N THR A 215 36.35 -9.38 15.33
CA THR A 215 35.95 -9.77 13.97
C THR A 215 36.47 -8.77 12.94
N LEU A 216 36.34 -7.48 13.18
CA LEU A 216 36.90 -6.42 12.31
C LEU A 216 38.42 -6.53 12.23
N ASN A 217 39.10 -6.74 13.36
CA ASN A 217 40.55 -6.92 13.41
C ASN A 217 40.98 -8.13 12.57
N THR A 218 40.32 -9.28 12.75
CA THR A 218 40.59 -10.50 11.97
C THR A 218 40.37 -10.28 10.47
N LEU A 219 39.30 -9.58 10.11
CA LEU A 219 38.99 -9.29 8.71
C LEU A 219 40.03 -8.35 8.11
N LEU A 220 40.44 -7.28 8.79
CA LEU A 220 41.40 -6.31 8.27
C LEU A 220 42.80 -6.88 8.01
N HIS A 221 43.19 -7.92 8.77
CA HIS A 221 44.41 -8.70 8.52
C HIS A 221 44.32 -9.58 7.25
N SER A 222 43.13 -9.83 6.72
CA SER A 222 42.94 -10.59 5.48
C SER A 222 43.08 -9.67 4.26
N ASP A 223 43.90 -10.03 3.28
CA ASP A 223 44.23 -9.13 2.15
C ASP A 223 43.04 -8.76 1.25
N ASN A 224 41.97 -9.54 1.22
CA ASN A 224 40.83 -9.36 0.30
C ASN A 224 39.57 -8.74 0.93
N THR A 225 39.64 -8.20 2.14
CA THR A 225 38.48 -7.59 2.83
C THR A 225 38.48 -6.07 2.70
N PHE A 226 37.28 -5.48 2.75
CA PHE A 226 36.98 -4.07 2.64
C PHE A 226 37.68 -3.40 1.45
N PRO A 227 37.37 -3.80 0.19
CA PRO A 227 38.02 -3.26 -1.01
C PRO A 227 37.89 -1.73 -1.13
N HIS A 228 36.83 -1.16 -0.56
CA HIS A 228 36.61 0.29 -0.53
C HIS A 228 36.99 0.96 0.81
N GLY A 229 37.56 0.20 1.75
CA GLY A 229 37.97 0.67 3.07
C GLY A 229 36.86 0.75 4.12
N ILE A 230 37.27 1.00 5.36
CA ILE A 230 36.39 1.29 6.49
C ILE A 230 36.52 2.78 6.83
N TYR A 231 35.38 3.47 6.85
CA TYR A 231 35.28 4.86 7.27
C TYR A 231 34.58 4.91 8.62
N TRP A 232 35.35 5.13 9.67
CA TRP A 232 34.86 5.20 11.04
C TRP A 232 34.63 6.66 11.44
N CYS A 233 33.38 7.01 11.67
CA CYS A 233 32.98 8.36 11.99
C CYS A 233 33.13 8.65 13.49
N ILE A 234 33.86 9.72 13.80
CA ILE A 234 34.07 10.24 15.16
C ILE A 234 33.50 11.66 15.26
N ARG A 235 33.02 12.05 16.45
CA ARG A 235 32.49 13.41 16.66
C ARG A 235 33.63 14.43 16.54
N LYS A 236 33.32 15.64 16.06
CA LYS A 236 34.27 16.75 16.13
C LYS A 236 34.70 16.99 17.57
N ASN A 237 35.96 17.36 17.75
CA ASN A 237 36.61 17.58 19.05
C ASN A 237 36.76 16.31 19.92
N THR A 238 36.54 15.11 19.37
CA THR A 238 36.94 13.89 20.08
C THR A 238 38.46 13.85 20.24
N VAL A 239 38.92 13.71 21.49
CA VAL A 239 40.34 13.55 21.81
C VAL A 239 40.76 12.15 21.36
N LEU A 240 41.68 12.07 20.41
CA LEU A 240 42.11 10.78 19.83
C LEU A 240 42.80 9.86 20.85
N GLU A 241 43.36 10.44 21.92
CA GLU A 241 43.98 9.71 23.03
C GLU A 241 42.95 8.97 23.89
N ASP A 242 41.70 9.43 23.92
CA ASP A 242 40.60 8.83 24.70
C ASP A 242 39.86 7.74 23.93
N LEU A 243 40.22 7.48 22.67
CA LEU A 243 39.63 6.39 21.89
C LEU A 243 40.01 5.02 22.50
N PRO A 244 39.13 4.01 22.41
CA PRO A 244 39.46 2.64 22.83
C PRO A 244 40.75 2.13 22.17
N GLU A 245 41.56 1.37 22.91
CA GLU A 245 42.83 0.84 22.39
C GLU A 245 42.59 -0.10 21.20
N GLU A 246 41.51 -0.87 21.20
CA GLU A 246 41.09 -1.70 20.07
C GLU A 246 40.88 -0.85 18.82
N LEU A 247 40.20 0.28 18.94
CA LEU A 247 39.96 1.20 17.82
C LEU A 247 41.26 1.84 17.33
N LYS A 248 42.15 2.25 18.24
CA LYS A 248 43.49 2.76 17.87
C LYS A 248 44.31 1.72 17.11
N ASN A 249 44.20 0.45 17.48
CA ASN A 249 44.86 -0.66 16.78
C ASN A 249 44.28 -0.85 15.37
N LEU A 250 42.95 -0.83 15.21
CA LEU A 250 42.30 -0.89 13.90
C LEU A 250 42.70 0.30 13.00
N ALA A 251 42.87 1.47 13.60
CA ALA A 251 43.25 2.68 12.89
C ALA A 251 44.67 2.60 12.27
N ARG A 252 45.50 1.65 12.68
CA ARG A 252 46.84 1.44 12.07
C ARG A 252 46.77 0.79 10.68
N PHE A 253 45.65 0.14 10.34
CA PHE A 253 45.51 -0.49 9.03
C PHE A 253 45.35 0.54 7.91
N PRO A 254 45.97 0.33 6.74
CA PRO A 254 45.93 1.31 5.63
C PRO A 254 44.52 1.53 5.08
N ARG A 255 43.65 0.52 5.18
CA ARG A 255 42.24 0.55 4.74
C ARG A 255 41.29 1.15 5.77
N PHE A 256 41.78 1.52 6.96
CA PHE A 256 40.96 2.10 8.01
C PHE A 256 41.15 3.63 8.02
N HIS A 257 40.04 4.35 8.03
CA HIS A 257 40.03 5.80 7.94
C HIS A 257 39.10 6.39 8.99
N LEU A 258 39.63 7.29 9.83
CA LEU A 258 38.82 8.09 10.74
C LEU A 258 38.23 9.27 9.98
N VAL A 259 36.94 9.54 10.18
CA VAL A 259 36.20 10.65 9.56
C VAL A 259 35.57 11.51 10.64
N GLU A 260 35.83 12.80 10.64
CA GLU A 260 35.17 13.74 11.56
C GLU A 260 33.76 14.11 11.08
N ILE A 261 32.79 13.99 11.98
CA ILE A 261 31.38 14.32 11.76
C ILE A 261 30.82 15.18 12.89
N ASP A 262 29.80 15.98 12.58
CA ASP A 262 29.05 16.71 13.61
C ASP A 262 28.14 15.77 14.39
N GLY A 263 27.43 14.88 13.71
CA GLY A 263 26.51 13.89 14.27
C GLY A 263 25.88 13.03 13.18
N PHE A 264 25.07 12.04 13.57
CA PHE A 264 24.40 11.14 12.62
C PHE A 264 23.41 11.91 11.73
N ASP A 265 22.56 12.74 12.33
CA ASP A 265 21.54 13.50 11.62
C ASP A 265 22.15 14.48 10.61
N GLU A 266 23.15 15.25 11.04
CA GLU A 266 23.86 16.21 10.21
C GLU A 266 24.62 15.52 9.07
N THR A 267 25.26 14.38 9.36
CA THR A 267 25.99 13.61 8.34
C THR A 267 25.07 13.09 7.25
N MET A 268 23.91 12.53 7.63
CA MET A 268 22.93 12.02 6.67
C MET A 268 22.35 13.15 5.82
N ALA A 269 22.07 14.30 6.42
CA ALA A 269 21.61 15.50 5.71
C ALA A 269 22.67 16.01 4.70
N GLU A 270 23.94 16.11 5.13
CA GLU A 270 25.03 16.56 4.26
C GLU A 270 25.28 15.60 3.08
N ILE A 271 25.24 14.28 3.32
CA ILE A 271 25.37 13.27 2.25
C ILE A 271 24.19 13.39 1.28
N HIS A 272 22.96 13.44 1.79
CA HIS A 272 21.73 13.55 0.98
C HIS A 272 21.74 14.80 0.08
N HIS A 273 22.01 15.97 0.66
CA HIS A 273 22.07 17.22 -0.09
C HIS A 273 23.22 17.21 -1.10
N SER A 274 24.39 16.71 -0.70
CA SER A 274 25.55 16.66 -1.58
C SER A 274 25.35 15.76 -2.79
N LEU A 275 24.58 14.67 -2.65
CA LEU A 275 24.23 13.78 -3.77
C LEU A 275 23.16 14.36 -4.70
N GLY A 276 22.63 15.56 -4.41
CA GLY A 276 21.61 16.25 -5.20
C GLY A 276 20.24 15.59 -5.11
N LEU A 277 19.94 14.95 -3.98
CA LEU A 277 18.65 14.30 -3.76
C LEU A 277 17.66 15.31 -3.16
N ASN A 278 16.40 15.20 -3.58
CA ASN A 278 15.30 15.95 -2.96
C ASN A 278 14.68 15.10 -1.85
N LEU A 279 14.00 15.75 -0.89
CA LEU A 279 13.20 15.03 0.11
C LEU A 279 12.14 14.16 -0.58
N GLN A 280 11.90 13.00 -0.02
CA GLN A 280 10.89 12.06 -0.49
C GLN A 280 9.48 12.68 -0.42
N GLU A 281 8.58 12.24 -1.30
CA GLU A 281 7.20 12.73 -1.36
C GLU A 281 6.48 12.53 -0.02
N GLU A 282 6.75 11.42 0.68
CA GLU A 282 6.19 11.11 1.99
C GLU A 282 6.47 12.18 3.07
N VAL A 283 7.51 13.01 2.88
CA VAL A 283 7.92 14.07 3.80
C VAL A 283 7.65 15.45 3.22
N SER A 284 7.86 15.62 1.91
CA SER A 284 7.67 16.91 1.22
C SER A 284 6.22 17.21 0.86
N ASP A 285 5.40 16.16 0.64
CA ASP A 285 3.95 16.23 0.45
C ASP A 285 3.26 15.01 1.10
N PRO A 286 3.17 14.96 2.44
CA PRO A 286 2.69 13.78 3.17
C PRO A 286 1.26 13.38 2.80
N TYR A 287 0.41 14.37 2.52
CA TYR A 287 -0.99 14.14 2.17
C TYR A 287 -1.12 13.59 0.75
N SER A 288 -0.33 14.07 -0.21
CA SER A 288 -0.29 13.44 -1.53
C SER A 288 0.19 12.00 -1.44
N ALA A 289 1.24 11.76 -0.65
CA ALA A 289 1.74 10.41 -0.43
C ALA A 289 0.70 9.49 0.22
N LEU A 290 -0.09 10.01 1.17
CA LEU A 290 -1.20 9.29 1.79
C LEU A 290 -2.32 9.00 0.78
N SER A 291 -2.71 9.98 -0.02
CA SER A 291 -3.72 9.79 -1.06
C SER A 291 -3.32 8.72 -2.07
N LYS A 292 -2.09 8.78 -2.59
CA LYS A 292 -1.55 7.73 -3.47
C LYS A 292 -1.52 6.36 -2.81
N ARG A 293 -1.24 6.30 -1.51
CA ARG A 293 -1.26 5.05 -0.73
C ARG A 293 -2.67 4.49 -0.61
N LEU A 294 -3.67 5.34 -0.37
CA LEU A 294 -5.08 4.94 -0.34
C LEU A 294 -5.53 4.48 -1.73
N ASP A 295 -5.22 5.22 -2.80
CA ASP A 295 -5.54 4.82 -4.17
C ASP A 295 -4.99 3.43 -4.51
N LYS A 296 -3.72 3.17 -4.19
CA LYS A 296 -3.10 1.85 -4.41
C LYS A 296 -3.76 0.74 -3.60
N TYR A 297 -4.20 1.04 -2.39
CA TYR A 297 -4.88 0.06 -1.52
C TYR A 297 -6.27 -0.28 -2.07
N PHE A 298 -7.05 0.74 -2.45
CA PHE A 298 -8.40 0.57 -2.95
C PHE A 298 -8.47 0.10 -4.40
N SER A 299 -7.45 0.34 -5.22
CA SER A 299 -7.40 -0.19 -6.59
C SER A 299 -7.27 -1.72 -6.67
N GLY A 300 -6.94 -2.37 -5.56
CA GLY A 300 -6.78 -3.82 -5.49
C GLY A 300 -8.02 -4.57 -4.99
N LEU A 301 -8.93 -3.88 -4.31
CA LEU A 301 -10.10 -4.49 -3.66
C LEU A 301 -11.23 -4.68 -4.68
N GLU A 302 -11.61 -5.93 -4.92
CA GLU A 302 -12.79 -6.25 -5.74
C GLU A 302 -14.07 -5.86 -5.02
N ASP A 303 -14.98 -5.22 -5.77
CA ASP A 303 -16.31 -4.86 -5.29
C ASP A 303 -17.14 -6.09 -4.87
N ASP A 304 -16.96 -7.22 -5.57
CA ASP A 304 -17.69 -8.46 -5.34
C ASP A 304 -17.13 -9.33 -4.19
N GLN A 305 -15.92 -9.01 -3.70
CA GLN A 305 -15.31 -9.75 -2.58
C GLN A 305 -15.75 -9.23 -1.21
N VAL A 306 -16.27 -8.00 -1.14
CA VAL A 306 -16.75 -7.41 0.12
C VAL A 306 -18.22 -7.77 0.33
N LYS A 307 -18.47 -8.99 0.80
CA LYS A 307 -19.84 -9.47 1.10
C LYS A 307 -20.44 -8.85 2.37
N SER A 308 -19.61 -8.36 3.29
CA SER A 308 -20.07 -7.80 4.56
C SER A 308 -20.62 -6.38 4.40
N GLU A 309 -21.86 -6.16 4.81
CA GLU A 309 -22.47 -4.83 4.82
C GLU A 309 -21.76 -3.85 5.76
N LEU A 310 -21.14 -4.33 6.84
CA LEU A 310 -20.36 -3.48 7.76
C LEU A 310 -19.15 -2.86 7.06
N ILE A 311 -18.42 -3.66 6.28
CA ILE A 311 -17.25 -3.17 5.54
C ILE A 311 -17.69 -2.17 4.47
N LYS A 312 -18.82 -2.40 3.79
CA LYS A 312 -19.39 -1.44 2.83
C LYS A 312 -19.73 -0.11 3.50
N LYS A 313 -20.31 -0.14 4.71
CA LYS A 313 -20.61 1.05 5.49
C LYS A 313 -19.35 1.82 5.90
N ASP A 314 -18.32 1.13 6.38
CA ASP A 314 -17.06 1.77 6.78
C ASP A 314 -16.30 2.36 5.58
N MET A 315 -16.33 1.69 4.42
CA MET A 315 -15.79 2.23 3.17
C MET A 315 -16.53 3.51 2.73
N ALA A 316 -17.86 3.55 2.90
CA ALA A 316 -18.65 4.73 2.59
C ALA A 316 -18.32 5.90 3.52
N LEU A 317 -18.20 5.66 4.83
CA LEU A 317 -17.78 6.68 5.81
C LEU A 317 -16.38 7.23 5.51
N LEU A 318 -15.43 6.37 5.16
CA LEU A 318 -14.09 6.80 4.78
C LEU A 318 -14.11 7.69 3.53
N SER A 319 -14.87 7.29 2.51
CA SER A 319 -15.05 8.08 1.29
C SER A 319 -15.64 9.46 1.60
N GLU A 320 -16.68 9.52 2.45
CA GLU A 320 -17.32 10.78 2.88
C GLU A 320 -16.33 11.71 3.58
N HIS A 321 -15.53 11.18 4.52
CA HIS A 321 -14.49 11.97 5.20
C HIS A 321 -13.46 12.54 4.21
N VAL A 322 -13.04 11.75 3.22
CA VAL A 322 -12.11 12.19 2.18
C VAL A 322 -12.73 13.28 1.29
N VAL A 323 -14.01 13.15 0.93
CA VAL A 323 -14.75 14.18 0.15
C VAL A 323 -14.87 15.48 0.94
N ASN A 324 -15.14 15.42 2.24
CA ASN A 324 -15.29 16.60 3.09
C ASN A 324 -13.97 17.38 3.21
N ILE A 325 -12.86 16.69 3.45
CA ILE A 325 -11.51 17.29 3.47
C ILE A 325 -11.19 17.94 2.10
N ASN A 326 -11.59 17.28 1.01
CA ASN A 326 -11.34 17.77 -0.33
C ASN A 326 -12.18 19.01 -0.69
N SER A 327 -13.42 19.07 -0.22
CA SER A 327 -14.32 20.20 -0.46
C SER A 327 -13.80 21.47 0.24
N ALA A 328 -13.28 21.33 1.46
CA ALA A 328 -12.58 22.39 2.18
C ALA A 328 -11.31 22.87 1.43
N LYS A 329 -10.61 21.96 0.75
CA LYS A 329 -9.42 22.28 -0.06
C LYS A 329 -9.75 23.05 -1.34
N GLU A 330 -10.78 22.64 -2.10
CA GLU A 330 -11.20 23.37 -3.29
C GLU A 330 -11.65 24.79 -2.95
N PHE A 331 -12.32 24.95 -1.81
CA PHE A 331 -12.69 26.25 -1.27
C PHE A 331 -11.47 27.15 -1.01
N ILE A 332 -10.46 26.66 -0.29
CA ILE A 332 -9.26 27.46 0.01
C ILE A 332 -8.40 27.72 -1.24
N THR A 333 -8.38 26.79 -2.21
CA THR A 333 -7.69 26.99 -3.49
C THR A 333 -8.37 28.10 -4.31
N LYS A 334 -9.71 28.10 -4.37
CA LYS A 334 -10.49 29.18 -4.99
C LYS A 334 -10.26 30.52 -4.29
N ILE A 335 -10.11 30.52 -2.97
CA ILE A 335 -9.75 31.72 -2.19
C ILE A 335 -8.35 32.22 -2.58
N ARG A 336 -7.32 31.37 -2.59
CA ARG A 336 -5.96 31.78 -2.98
C ARG A 336 -5.89 32.35 -4.39
N LEU A 337 -6.60 31.73 -5.33
CA LEU A 337 -6.66 32.21 -6.71
C LEU A 337 -7.34 33.58 -6.78
N LYS A 338 -8.49 33.76 -6.12
CA LYS A 338 -9.17 35.06 -6.06
C LYS A 338 -8.38 36.17 -5.36
N ILE A 339 -7.63 35.83 -4.30
CA ILE A 339 -6.75 36.78 -3.59
C ILE A 339 -5.54 37.18 -4.46
N ASN A 340 -4.98 36.25 -5.24
CA ASN A 340 -3.87 36.57 -6.15
C ASN A 340 -4.32 37.29 -7.44
N GLU A 341 -5.57 37.13 -7.86
CA GLU A 341 -6.12 37.74 -9.08
C GLU A 341 -6.76 39.13 -8.86
N GLN A 342 -7.07 39.50 -7.61
CA GLN A 342 -7.61 40.81 -7.29
C GLN A 342 -6.73 41.50 -6.26
N ASP A 343 -6.28 42.72 -6.58
CA ASP A 343 -5.72 43.68 -5.63
C ASP A 343 -6.90 44.16 -4.74
N ILE A 344 -7.39 43.29 -3.85
CA ILE A 344 -8.58 43.54 -3.03
C ILE A 344 -8.21 44.52 -1.94
N ASP A 345 -8.84 45.70 -1.98
CA ASP A 345 -8.83 46.65 -0.87
C ASP A 345 -9.61 46.06 0.33
N LEU A 346 -8.88 45.73 1.39
CA LEU A 346 -9.38 45.01 2.57
C LEU A 346 -10.39 45.83 3.41
N ASP A 347 -10.52 47.13 3.13
CA ASP A 347 -11.41 48.05 3.87
C ASP A 347 -12.79 48.21 3.20
N SER A 348 -13.06 47.53 2.08
CA SER A 348 -14.39 47.58 1.45
C SER A 348 -15.44 46.79 2.24
N LYS A 349 -16.68 47.30 2.24
CA LYS A 349 -17.79 46.66 2.94
C LYS A 349 -18.14 45.30 2.32
N GLU A 350 -17.92 45.14 1.01
CA GLU A 350 -18.08 43.87 0.31
C GLU A 350 -17.01 42.83 0.72
N ALA A 351 -15.76 43.25 0.97
CA ALA A 351 -14.71 42.36 1.46
C ALA A 351 -15.00 41.90 2.89
N GLN A 352 -15.49 42.78 3.76
CA GLN A 352 -15.90 42.44 5.12
C GLN A 352 -17.11 41.51 5.16
N GLU A 353 -18.13 41.70 4.32
CA GLU A 353 -19.29 40.80 4.23
C GLU A 353 -18.91 39.44 3.67
N ALA A 354 -18.05 39.39 2.64
CA ALA A 354 -17.49 38.14 2.12
C ALA A 354 -16.67 37.41 3.19
N LEU A 355 -15.80 38.12 3.92
CA LEU A 355 -15.00 37.54 5.01
C LEU A 355 -15.85 37.08 6.19
N THR A 356 -16.97 37.75 6.49
CA THR A 356 -17.89 37.37 7.58
C THR A 356 -18.73 36.16 7.21
N MET A 357 -19.15 36.04 5.94
CA MET A 357 -19.82 34.84 5.43
C MET A 357 -18.84 33.66 5.36
N MET A 358 -17.57 33.92 5.01
CA MET A 358 -16.48 32.95 5.02
C MET A 358 -16.10 32.50 6.44
N LEU A 359 -16.03 33.40 7.42
CA LEU A 359 -15.71 33.06 8.82
C LEU A 359 -16.76 32.15 9.46
N LYS A 360 -18.05 32.35 9.12
CA LYS A 360 -19.15 31.46 9.54
C LYS A 360 -19.05 30.05 8.96
N GLU A 361 -18.46 29.87 7.78
CA GLU A 361 -18.21 28.55 7.18
C GLU A 361 -16.93 27.88 7.70
N THR A 362 -16.02 28.64 8.33
CA THR A 362 -14.71 28.17 8.81
C THR A 362 -14.67 27.70 10.27
N GLU A 363 -15.80 27.61 11.00
CA GLU A 363 -15.82 27.10 12.40
C GLU A 363 -15.23 25.68 12.56
N PHE A 364 -14.95 24.98 11.46
CA PHE A 364 -14.34 23.64 11.42
C PHE A 364 -12.80 23.62 11.29
N LEU A 365 -12.13 24.77 11.10
CA LEU A 365 -10.69 24.84 10.86
C LEU A 365 -9.95 25.39 12.09
N LYS A 366 -9.54 24.50 13.00
CA LYS A 366 -8.49 24.85 13.97
C LYS A 366 -7.13 24.67 13.31
N ASP A 367 -6.40 25.78 13.24
CA ASP A 367 -5.00 25.95 12.80
C ASP A 367 -4.74 25.97 11.28
N GLY A 368 -4.97 27.15 10.70
CA GLY A 368 -4.53 27.55 9.37
C GLY A 368 -3.01 27.74 9.24
N LYS A 369 -2.26 26.64 9.18
CA LYS A 369 -0.89 26.65 8.67
C LYS A 369 -0.77 25.73 7.45
N GLU A 370 -0.38 26.37 6.34
CA GLU A 370 0.10 25.79 5.07
C GLU A 370 -0.83 24.77 4.38
N LEU A 371 -1.77 25.30 3.58
CA LEU A 371 -2.42 24.48 2.56
C LEU A 371 -1.44 24.09 1.47
N HIS A 372 -1.02 22.84 1.46
CA HIS A 372 -0.43 22.20 0.29
C HIS A 372 -1.55 21.68 -0.62
N ILE A 373 -1.34 21.71 -1.94
CA ILE A 373 -2.29 21.17 -2.91
C ILE A 373 -2.19 19.63 -2.85
N TYR A 374 -2.93 19.01 -1.93
CA TYR A 374 -2.94 17.57 -1.69
C TYR A 374 -3.31 16.76 -2.95
N SER A 375 -2.73 15.58 -3.20
CA SER A 375 -3.34 14.68 -4.21
C SER A 375 -4.64 14.08 -3.66
N MET A 376 -5.65 13.94 -4.53
CA MET A 376 -6.96 13.37 -4.20
C MET A 376 -6.93 11.87 -4.48
N PRO A 377 -7.44 10.99 -3.59
CA PRO A 377 -7.48 9.56 -3.84
C PRO A 377 -8.62 9.28 -4.83
N ASN A 378 -8.35 9.60 -6.09
CA ASN A 378 -9.34 9.67 -7.16
C ASN A 378 -9.95 8.30 -7.47
N VAL A 379 -9.24 7.20 -7.22
CA VAL A 379 -9.76 5.84 -7.47
C VAL A 379 -10.83 5.50 -6.44
N LEU A 380 -10.56 5.74 -5.16
CA LEU A 380 -11.51 5.52 -4.08
C LEU A 380 -12.80 6.32 -4.29
N LEU A 381 -12.65 7.62 -4.59
CA LEU A 381 -13.77 8.52 -4.81
C LEU A 381 -14.58 8.16 -6.05
N ALA A 382 -13.93 7.75 -7.15
CA ALA A 382 -14.60 7.32 -8.36
C ALA A 382 -15.46 6.07 -8.12
N ASN A 383 -14.91 5.06 -7.44
CA ASN A 383 -15.64 3.84 -7.10
C ASN A 383 -16.82 4.12 -6.15
N SER A 384 -16.61 4.96 -5.13
CA SER A 384 -17.68 5.37 -4.22
C SER A 384 -18.82 6.10 -4.93
N ALA A 385 -18.49 7.01 -5.86
CA ALA A 385 -19.49 7.75 -6.62
C ALA A 385 -20.27 6.84 -7.58
N LEU A 386 -19.58 5.88 -8.22
CA LEU A 386 -20.21 4.87 -9.08
C LEU A 386 -21.23 4.04 -8.30
N ARG A 387 -20.88 3.57 -7.09
CA ARG A 387 -21.79 2.83 -6.19
C ARG A 387 -23.02 3.65 -5.77
N ALA A 388 -22.84 4.95 -5.57
CA ALA A 388 -23.92 5.86 -5.21
C ALA A 388 -24.81 6.26 -6.40
N GLY A 389 -24.50 5.81 -7.62
CA GLY A 389 -25.21 6.21 -8.85
C GLY A 389 -24.92 7.63 -9.31
N ASP A 390 -23.92 8.31 -8.74
CA ASP A 390 -23.49 9.66 -9.13
C ASP A 390 -22.43 9.58 -10.25
N TYR A 391 -22.91 9.29 -11.47
CA TYR A 391 -22.05 9.04 -12.63
C TYR A 391 -21.23 10.27 -13.07
N GLU A 392 -21.71 11.50 -12.82
CA GLU A 392 -20.95 12.73 -13.12
C GLU A 392 -19.69 12.83 -12.25
N LYS A 393 -19.84 12.62 -10.93
CA LYS A 393 -18.69 12.59 -10.01
C LYS A 393 -17.78 11.40 -10.31
N ALA A 394 -18.34 10.23 -10.59
CA ALA A 394 -17.55 9.05 -10.95
C ALA A 394 -16.69 9.30 -12.21
N LYS A 395 -17.26 9.90 -13.26
CA LYS A 395 -16.55 10.35 -14.47
C LYS A 395 -15.46 11.36 -14.12
N ALA A 396 -15.75 12.37 -13.30
CA ALA A 396 -14.80 13.42 -12.94
C ALA A 396 -13.58 12.87 -12.17
N PHE A 397 -13.81 12.07 -11.13
CA PHE A 397 -12.73 11.51 -10.31
C PHE A 397 -11.89 10.49 -11.09
N SER A 398 -12.53 9.56 -11.81
CA SER A 398 -11.80 8.60 -12.63
C SER A 398 -11.00 9.28 -13.76
N GLY A 399 -11.52 10.36 -14.33
CA GLY A 399 -10.81 11.19 -15.31
C GLY A 399 -9.54 11.81 -14.74
N LYS A 400 -9.62 12.44 -13.56
CA LYS A 400 -8.47 12.99 -12.83
C LYS A 400 -7.44 11.91 -12.47
N SER A 401 -7.89 10.71 -12.08
CA SER A 401 -7.00 9.56 -11.82
C SER A 401 -6.17 9.21 -13.06
N LEU A 402 -6.83 9.09 -14.21
CA LEU A 402 -6.21 8.72 -15.49
C LEU A 402 -5.20 9.76 -16.00
N GLU A 403 -5.38 11.05 -15.68
CA GLU A 403 -4.43 12.11 -16.00
C GLU A 403 -3.13 12.01 -15.19
N ILE A 404 -3.22 11.52 -13.95
CA ILE A 404 -2.05 11.35 -13.06
C ILE A 404 -1.25 10.11 -13.48
N LYS A 405 -1.94 8.98 -13.65
CA LYS A 405 -1.34 7.71 -14.05
C LYS A 405 -2.42 6.81 -14.66
N PHE A 406 -2.06 6.11 -15.73
CA PHE A 406 -2.93 5.06 -16.27
C PHE A 406 -3.23 3.99 -15.21
N ASN A 407 -4.51 3.74 -14.99
CA ASN A 407 -5.04 2.67 -14.17
C ASN A 407 -6.28 2.10 -14.88
N LEU A 408 -6.25 0.80 -15.20
CA LEU A 408 -7.32 0.15 -15.95
C LEU A 408 -8.66 0.20 -15.21
N GLU A 409 -8.65 0.12 -13.88
CA GLU A 409 -9.87 0.24 -13.09
C GLU A 409 -10.48 1.64 -13.19
N SER A 410 -9.67 2.70 -13.13
CA SER A 410 -10.16 4.07 -13.37
C SER A 410 -10.68 4.23 -14.79
N LEU A 411 -10.08 3.58 -15.78
CA LEU A 411 -10.59 3.60 -17.15
C LEU A 411 -11.96 2.93 -17.25
N ILE A 412 -12.15 1.76 -16.65
CA ILE A 412 -13.43 1.04 -16.66
C ILE A 412 -14.52 1.87 -15.98
N VAL A 413 -14.23 2.44 -14.80
CA VAL A 413 -15.17 3.32 -14.08
C VAL A 413 -15.54 4.54 -14.92
N TYR A 414 -14.56 5.14 -15.61
CA TYR A 414 -14.80 6.28 -16.49
C TYR A 414 -15.73 5.91 -17.65
N LEU A 415 -15.46 4.79 -18.34
CA LEU A 415 -16.24 4.34 -19.49
C LEU A 415 -17.66 3.93 -19.07
N ASN A 416 -17.82 3.22 -17.95
CA ASN A 416 -19.13 2.89 -17.38
C ASN A 416 -19.93 4.15 -17.04
N SER A 417 -19.28 5.13 -16.41
CA SER A 417 -19.94 6.39 -16.02
C SER A 417 -20.43 7.16 -17.25
N ILE A 418 -19.60 7.26 -18.29
CA ILE A 418 -19.98 7.89 -19.56
C ILE A 418 -21.12 7.14 -20.25
N LEU A 419 -21.09 5.80 -20.27
CA LEU A 419 -22.15 4.98 -20.85
C LEU A 419 -23.49 5.22 -20.15
N LYS A 420 -23.54 5.27 -18.81
CA LYS A 420 -24.78 5.55 -18.08
C LYS A 420 -25.29 6.98 -18.29
N LEU A 421 -24.38 7.95 -18.45
CA LEU A 421 -24.74 9.34 -18.77
C LEU A 421 -25.20 9.54 -20.22
N SER A 422 -24.81 8.66 -21.16
CA SER A 422 -25.16 8.79 -22.58
C SER A 422 -26.68 8.76 -22.83
N SER A 423 -27.42 8.03 -21.99
CA SER A 423 -28.89 7.98 -21.99
C SER A 423 -29.55 9.36 -21.79
N LYS A 424 -28.83 10.33 -21.19
CA LYS A 424 -29.28 11.70 -20.90
C LYS A 424 -28.60 12.77 -21.76
N ALA A 425 -27.64 12.39 -22.61
CA ALA A 425 -26.80 13.32 -23.34
C ALA A 425 -27.50 13.93 -24.55
N THR A 426 -27.44 15.26 -24.69
CA THR A 426 -28.05 16.02 -25.79
C THR A 426 -27.25 15.93 -27.10
N ASN A 427 -26.00 15.44 -27.05
CA ASN A 427 -25.09 15.37 -28.20
C ASN A 427 -24.34 14.02 -28.29
N ARG A 428 -24.86 13.12 -29.16
CA ARG A 428 -24.30 11.77 -29.38
C ARG A 428 -22.87 11.76 -29.92
N SER A 429 -22.51 12.73 -30.76
CA SER A 429 -21.19 12.80 -31.40
C SER A 429 -20.05 13.06 -30.40
N GLU A 430 -20.34 13.83 -29.35
CA GLU A 430 -19.39 14.17 -28.30
C GLU A 430 -19.14 12.97 -27.38
N PHE A 431 -20.19 12.23 -27.03
CA PHE A 431 -20.10 10.96 -26.30
C PHE A 431 -19.20 9.96 -27.02
N GLU A 432 -19.45 9.70 -28.31
CA GLU A 432 -18.66 8.74 -29.08
C GLU A 432 -17.19 9.17 -29.15
N SER A 433 -16.92 10.46 -29.37
CA SER A 433 -15.55 10.98 -29.42
C SER A 433 -14.82 10.85 -28.08
N ASP A 434 -15.46 11.20 -26.96
CA ASP A 434 -14.87 11.11 -25.62
C ASP A 434 -14.60 9.65 -25.22
N PHE A 435 -15.56 8.76 -25.49
CA PHE A 435 -15.43 7.33 -25.25
C PHE A 435 -14.25 6.72 -26.01
N LEU A 436 -14.16 6.99 -27.32
CA LEU A 436 -13.09 6.47 -28.17
C LEU A 436 -11.71 6.99 -27.77
N LYS A 437 -11.63 8.26 -27.37
CA LYS A 437 -10.38 8.86 -26.89
C LYS A 437 -9.85 8.11 -25.68
N LYS A 438 -10.72 7.74 -24.73
CA LYS A 438 -10.30 7.02 -23.52
C LYS A 438 -10.03 5.53 -23.77
N VAL A 439 -10.82 4.87 -24.60
CA VAL A 439 -10.55 3.48 -25.04
C VAL A 439 -9.17 3.35 -25.69
N SER A 440 -8.68 4.39 -26.37
CA SER A 440 -7.34 4.37 -26.97
C SER A 440 -6.19 4.17 -25.97
N LEU A 441 -6.40 4.48 -24.69
CA LEU A 441 -5.42 4.26 -23.61
C LEU A 441 -5.17 2.77 -23.34
N LEU A 442 -6.07 1.87 -23.76
CA LEU A 442 -5.86 0.41 -23.66
C LEU A 442 -4.62 -0.05 -24.43
N LYS A 443 -4.15 0.71 -25.43
CA LYS A 443 -2.90 0.43 -26.15
C LYS A 443 -1.64 0.45 -25.26
N GLU A 444 -1.71 1.06 -24.09
CA GLU A 444 -0.60 1.08 -23.13
C GLU A 444 -0.39 -0.28 -22.43
N LEU A 445 -1.33 -1.22 -22.59
CA LEU A 445 -1.29 -2.53 -21.97
C LEU A 445 -0.60 -3.56 -22.88
N ASN A 446 0.43 -4.23 -22.35
CA ASN A 446 1.05 -5.37 -23.02
C ASN A 446 0.32 -6.70 -22.72
N GLY A 447 -0.43 -6.75 -21.61
CA GLY A 447 -1.16 -7.94 -21.16
C GLY A 447 -2.25 -7.59 -20.18
N ILE A 448 -3.31 -8.38 -20.19
CA ILE A 448 -4.49 -8.21 -19.32
C ILE A 448 -4.67 -9.52 -18.55
N ASP A 449 -4.76 -9.43 -17.23
CA ASP A 449 -4.99 -10.61 -16.40
C ASP A 449 -6.46 -11.10 -16.50
N PHE A 450 -6.77 -12.21 -15.85
CA PHE A 450 -8.11 -12.78 -15.93
C PHE A 450 -9.20 -11.87 -15.32
N LYS A 451 -8.87 -11.19 -14.23
CA LYS A 451 -9.79 -10.35 -13.46
C LYS A 451 -10.16 -9.09 -14.24
N ASP A 452 -9.14 -8.39 -14.72
CA ASP A 452 -9.29 -7.20 -15.55
C ASP A 452 -9.96 -7.53 -16.89
N GLY A 453 -9.66 -8.71 -17.44
CA GLY A 453 -10.32 -9.24 -18.62
C GLY A 453 -11.83 -9.39 -18.45
N ILE A 454 -12.29 -9.92 -17.30
CA ILE A 454 -13.73 -10.04 -17.00
C ILE A 454 -14.39 -8.66 -16.92
N LYS A 455 -13.78 -7.69 -16.23
CA LYS A 455 -14.36 -6.34 -16.11
C LYS A 455 -14.54 -5.66 -17.47
N LEU A 456 -13.57 -5.81 -18.38
CA LEU A 456 -13.67 -5.30 -19.75
C LEU A 456 -14.76 -6.02 -20.56
N ILE A 457 -14.89 -7.35 -20.41
CA ILE A 457 -15.97 -8.10 -21.07
C ILE A 457 -17.34 -7.67 -20.52
N SER A 458 -17.46 -7.42 -19.21
CA SER A 458 -18.70 -6.90 -18.62
C SER A 458 -19.08 -5.53 -19.21
N LEU A 459 -18.12 -4.60 -19.36
CA LEU A 459 -18.35 -3.33 -20.06
C LEU A 459 -18.77 -3.55 -21.53
N VAL A 460 -18.19 -4.54 -22.22
CA VAL A 460 -18.60 -4.90 -23.59
C VAL A 460 -20.05 -5.39 -23.62
N VAL A 461 -20.46 -6.23 -22.68
CA VAL A 461 -21.84 -6.72 -22.59
C VAL A 461 -22.81 -5.56 -22.35
N GLU A 462 -22.49 -4.62 -21.45
CA GLU A 462 -23.30 -3.42 -21.22
C GLU A 462 -23.42 -2.53 -22.48
N LEU A 463 -22.36 -2.42 -23.28
CA LEU A 463 -22.39 -1.71 -24.55
C LEU A 463 -23.28 -2.42 -25.58
N ILE A 464 -23.23 -3.75 -25.65
CA ILE A 464 -24.08 -4.56 -26.54
C ILE A 464 -25.55 -4.39 -26.16
N GLU A 465 -25.87 -4.45 -24.87
CA GLU A 465 -27.22 -4.21 -24.33
C GLU A 465 -27.72 -2.81 -24.66
N SER A 466 -26.84 -1.81 -24.58
CA SER A 466 -27.13 -0.42 -24.97
C SER A 466 -27.12 -0.19 -26.49
N THR A 467 -26.99 -1.23 -27.31
CA THR A 467 -26.90 -1.20 -28.79
C THR A 467 -25.69 -0.45 -29.37
N GLU A 468 -24.66 -0.19 -28.57
CA GLU A 468 -23.43 0.51 -28.94
C GLU A 468 -22.37 -0.44 -29.54
N PHE A 469 -22.77 -1.20 -30.56
CA PHE A 469 -21.97 -2.27 -31.17
C PHE A 469 -20.59 -1.84 -31.68
N LYS A 470 -20.47 -0.64 -32.25
CA LYS A 470 -19.20 -0.12 -32.78
C LYS A 470 -18.18 0.17 -31.67
N LEU A 471 -18.64 0.60 -30.49
CA LEU A 471 -17.79 0.87 -29.34
C LEU A 471 -17.35 -0.45 -28.69
N ALA A 472 -18.29 -1.40 -28.57
CA ALA A 472 -18.01 -2.76 -28.09
C ALA A 472 -16.93 -3.46 -28.93
N ASP A 473 -17.07 -3.45 -30.26
CA ASP A 473 -16.11 -4.08 -31.17
C ASP A 473 -14.69 -3.49 -31.06
N LYS A 474 -14.58 -2.17 -30.84
CA LYS A 474 -13.28 -1.52 -30.63
C LYS A 474 -12.58 -1.97 -29.35
N ILE A 475 -13.31 -2.14 -28.24
CA ILE A 475 -12.73 -2.68 -27.00
C ILE A 475 -12.23 -4.10 -27.25
N LEU A 476 -13.05 -4.95 -27.88
CA LEU A 476 -12.69 -6.32 -28.23
C LEU A 476 -11.48 -6.41 -29.15
N HIS A 477 -11.35 -5.47 -30.10
CA HIS A 477 -10.17 -5.36 -30.96
C HIS A 477 -8.90 -5.06 -30.15
N PHE A 478 -8.91 -4.05 -29.27
CA PHE A 478 -7.75 -3.74 -28.42
C PHE A 478 -7.39 -4.88 -27.47
N MET A 479 -8.38 -5.55 -26.90
CA MET A 479 -8.13 -6.73 -26.07
C MET A 479 -7.42 -7.82 -26.88
N SER A 480 -7.82 -8.06 -28.14
CA SER A 480 -7.19 -9.09 -28.98
C SER A 480 -5.73 -8.83 -29.36
N GLU A 481 -5.25 -7.58 -29.22
CA GLU A 481 -3.83 -7.23 -29.42
C GLU A 481 -2.97 -7.51 -28.16
N CYS A 482 -3.59 -7.72 -27.00
CA CYS A 482 -2.91 -7.95 -25.71
C CYS A 482 -2.62 -9.44 -25.44
N THR A 483 -1.65 -9.74 -24.59
CA THR A 483 -1.51 -11.11 -24.05
C THR A 483 -2.64 -11.42 -23.07
N LEU A 484 -3.44 -12.45 -23.37
CA LEU A 484 -4.68 -12.79 -22.65
C LEU A 484 -4.76 -14.26 -22.22
N PRO A 485 -5.42 -14.57 -21.10
CA PRO A 485 -5.83 -15.93 -20.75
C PRO A 485 -6.77 -16.53 -21.80
N ASN A 486 -6.68 -17.85 -22.02
CA ASN A 486 -7.48 -18.55 -23.04
C ASN A 486 -9.00 -18.36 -22.87
N LYS A 487 -9.49 -18.36 -21.63
CA LYS A 487 -10.92 -18.15 -21.36
C LYS A 487 -11.41 -16.75 -21.76
N ILE A 488 -10.58 -15.71 -21.58
CA ILE A 488 -10.90 -14.35 -22.06
C ILE A 488 -10.93 -14.29 -23.59
N LYS A 489 -10.02 -15.00 -24.27
CA LYS A 489 -10.05 -15.10 -25.74
C LYS A 489 -11.35 -15.72 -26.25
N GLN A 490 -11.87 -16.73 -25.55
CA GLN A 490 -13.17 -17.32 -25.90
C GLN A 490 -14.32 -16.32 -25.71
N PHE A 491 -14.33 -15.56 -24.61
CA PHE A 491 -15.32 -14.48 -24.43
C PHE A 491 -15.24 -13.41 -25.51
N ILE A 492 -14.03 -13.09 -26.02
CA ILE A 492 -13.88 -12.17 -27.15
C ILE A 492 -14.52 -12.74 -28.42
N ILE A 493 -14.25 -14.00 -28.76
CA ILE A 493 -14.84 -14.67 -29.92
C ILE A 493 -16.38 -14.68 -29.81
N LEU A 494 -16.90 -15.02 -28.63
CA LEU A 494 -18.32 -15.06 -28.35
C LEU A 494 -18.98 -13.68 -28.55
N ASN A 495 -18.43 -12.63 -27.92
CA ASN A 495 -19.02 -11.29 -28.02
C ASN A 495 -18.86 -10.67 -29.42
N LYS A 496 -17.76 -10.93 -30.16
CA LYS A 496 -17.63 -10.51 -31.56
C LYS A 496 -18.69 -11.16 -32.45
N SER A 497 -18.92 -12.45 -32.27
CA SER A 497 -19.91 -13.22 -33.04
C SER A 497 -21.33 -12.78 -32.70
N LEU A 498 -21.58 -12.48 -31.42
CA LEU A 498 -22.86 -11.93 -30.95
C LEU A 498 -23.18 -10.59 -31.59
N ILE A 499 -22.21 -9.67 -31.67
CA ILE A 499 -22.38 -8.37 -32.33
C ILE A 499 -22.81 -8.55 -33.80
N ILE A 500 -22.18 -9.47 -34.52
CA ILE A 500 -22.49 -9.75 -35.94
C ILE A 500 -23.93 -10.27 -36.09
N LYS A 501 -24.32 -11.26 -35.26
CA LYS A 501 -25.65 -11.88 -35.30
C LYS A 501 -26.76 -10.90 -34.89
N LEU A 502 -26.55 -10.07 -33.87
CA LEU A 502 -27.52 -9.04 -33.45
C LEU A 502 -27.71 -7.94 -34.51
N GLN A 503 -26.74 -7.76 -35.41
CA GLN A 503 -26.87 -6.87 -36.58
C GLN A 503 -27.51 -7.56 -37.80
N ASN A 504 -28.03 -8.78 -37.66
CA ASN A 504 -28.60 -9.61 -38.72
C ASN A 504 -27.61 -9.92 -39.86
N ASN A 505 -26.31 -10.00 -39.56
CA ASN A 505 -25.29 -10.41 -40.51
C ASN A 505 -24.93 -11.90 -40.33
N GLU A 506 -24.53 -12.56 -41.41
CA GLU A 506 -24.02 -13.94 -41.36
C GLU A 506 -22.59 -13.99 -40.81
N LEU A 507 -22.27 -15.07 -40.10
CA LEU A 507 -20.92 -15.32 -39.61
C LEU A 507 -20.04 -15.79 -40.78
N SER A 508 -18.79 -15.35 -40.83
CA SER A 508 -17.84 -15.88 -41.80
C SER A 508 -17.51 -17.35 -41.48
N ASN A 509 -17.27 -18.16 -42.51
CA ASN A 509 -16.87 -19.58 -42.36
C ASN A 509 -15.70 -19.80 -41.37
N ASP A 510 -14.77 -18.84 -41.26
CA ASP A 510 -13.65 -18.91 -40.31
C ASP A 510 -14.12 -18.77 -38.85
N LEU A 511 -14.99 -17.81 -38.55
CA LEU A 511 -15.60 -17.63 -37.23
C LEU A 511 -16.48 -18.82 -36.85
N GLU A 512 -17.27 -19.36 -37.79
CA GLU A 512 -18.08 -20.55 -37.53
C GLU A 512 -17.22 -21.77 -37.16
N ALA A 513 -16.10 -21.97 -37.85
CA ALA A 513 -15.13 -23.01 -37.52
C ALA A 513 -14.50 -22.78 -36.13
N GLN A 514 -14.11 -21.53 -35.81
CA GLN A 514 -13.56 -21.18 -34.50
C GLN A 514 -14.57 -21.42 -33.36
N ILE A 515 -15.85 -21.10 -33.57
CA ILE A 515 -16.93 -21.35 -32.62
C ILE A 515 -17.14 -22.86 -32.44
N GLY A 516 -17.18 -23.62 -33.53
CA GLY A 516 -17.29 -25.08 -33.48
C GLY A 516 -16.17 -25.74 -32.68
N ASP A 517 -14.92 -25.34 -32.92
CA ASP A 517 -13.75 -25.77 -32.14
C ASP A 517 -13.84 -25.34 -30.67
N ALA A 518 -14.38 -24.14 -30.40
CA ALA A 518 -14.55 -23.64 -29.05
C ALA A 518 -15.58 -24.44 -28.26
N ILE A 519 -16.71 -24.83 -28.88
CA ILE A 519 -17.72 -25.70 -28.26
C ILE A 519 -17.10 -27.02 -27.80
N ILE A 520 -16.35 -27.69 -28.69
CA ILE A 520 -15.70 -28.97 -28.35
C ILE A 520 -14.73 -28.80 -27.19
N LYS A 521 -13.91 -27.73 -27.21
CA LYS A 521 -12.97 -27.43 -26.13
C LYS A 521 -13.68 -27.14 -24.81
N CYS A 522 -14.76 -26.36 -24.82
CA CYS A 522 -15.56 -26.03 -23.63
C CYS A 522 -16.20 -27.27 -23.01
N ILE A 523 -16.79 -28.16 -23.83
CA ILE A 523 -17.36 -29.42 -23.34
C ILE A 523 -16.27 -30.30 -22.69
N ASN A 524 -15.09 -30.40 -23.30
CA ASN A 524 -13.99 -31.20 -22.76
C ASN A 524 -13.45 -30.70 -21.40
N ILE A 525 -13.61 -29.40 -21.10
CA ILE A 525 -13.21 -28.79 -19.82
C ILE A 525 -14.40 -28.53 -18.91
N GLU A 526 -15.58 -29.07 -19.23
CA GLU A 526 -16.83 -28.93 -18.47
C GLU A 526 -17.31 -27.47 -18.29
N ASP A 527 -16.92 -26.56 -19.21
CA ASP A 527 -17.43 -25.17 -19.25
C ASP A 527 -18.72 -25.10 -20.08
N TYR A 528 -19.79 -25.68 -19.53
CA TYR A 528 -21.07 -25.83 -20.22
C TYR A 528 -21.78 -24.49 -20.49
N TRP A 529 -21.55 -23.47 -19.66
CA TRP A 529 -22.09 -22.13 -19.88
C TRP A 529 -21.56 -21.49 -21.16
N LEU A 530 -20.24 -21.58 -21.38
CA LEU A 530 -19.65 -21.03 -22.59
C LEU A 530 -19.99 -21.87 -23.84
N ALA A 531 -20.07 -23.20 -23.69
CA ALA A 531 -20.53 -24.08 -24.76
C ALA A 531 -21.98 -23.78 -25.17
N PHE A 532 -22.86 -23.51 -24.21
CA PHE A 532 -24.24 -23.11 -24.43
C PHE A 532 -24.33 -21.82 -25.23
N GLY A 533 -23.62 -20.77 -24.81
CA GLY A 533 -23.58 -19.49 -25.53
C GLY A 533 -23.08 -19.63 -26.98
N PHE A 534 -22.02 -20.41 -27.21
CA PHE A 534 -21.53 -20.67 -28.57
C PHE A 534 -22.51 -21.46 -29.44
N ALA A 535 -23.24 -22.42 -28.86
CA ALA A 535 -24.24 -23.20 -29.59
C ALA A 535 -25.43 -22.34 -30.04
N ILE A 536 -25.86 -21.38 -29.22
CA ILE A 536 -26.89 -20.38 -29.60
C ILE A 536 -26.43 -19.58 -30.82
N LEU A 537 -25.17 -19.15 -30.86
CA LEU A 537 -24.63 -18.36 -31.99
C LEU A 537 -24.64 -19.12 -33.32
N LEU A 538 -24.47 -20.45 -33.30
CA LEU A 538 -24.54 -21.30 -34.50
C LEU A 538 -25.97 -21.74 -34.84
N GLY A 539 -26.97 -21.45 -34.00
CA GLY A 539 -28.33 -22.00 -34.15
C GLY A 539 -28.36 -23.53 -33.99
N ALA A 540 -27.43 -24.09 -33.22
CA ALA A 540 -27.30 -25.53 -32.99
C ALA A 540 -28.09 -25.94 -31.75
N ASP A 541 -29.42 -25.89 -31.82
CA ASP A 541 -30.33 -26.05 -30.67
C ASP A 541 -30.12 -27.39 -29.93
N ASP A 542 -29.84 -28.48 -30.65
CA ASP A 542 -29.54 -29.79 -30.05
C ASP A 542 -28.24 -29.80 -29.22
N VAL A 543 -27.26 -28.97 -29.59
CA VAL A 543 -26.00 -28.82 -28.84
C VAL A 543 -26.23 -27.91 -27.65
N ALA A 544 -26.98 -26.82 -27.84
CA ALA A 544 -27.35 -25.89 -26.79
C ALA A 544 -28.12 -26.59 -25.67
N LEU A 545 -29.15 -27.37 -26.02
CA LEU A 545 -29.96 -28.14 -25.06
C LEU A 545 -29.13 -29.16 -24.27
N ARG A 546 -28.17 -29.83 -24.93
CA ARG A 546 -27.26 -30.76 -24.26
C ARG A 546 -26.35 -30.06 -23.26
N ALA A 547 -25.83 -28.88 -23.60
CA ALA A 547 -25.05 -28.08 -22.66
C ALA A 547 -25.92 -27.54 -21.51
N ALA A 548 -27.17 -27.14 -21.80
CA ALA A 548 -28.12 -26.62 -20.83
C ALA A 548 -28.44 -27.61 -19.68
N ASN A 549 -28.47 -28.92 -19.97
CA ASN A 549 -28.67 -29.96 -18.95
C ASN A 549 -27.68 -29.88 -17.78
N SER A 550 -26.46 -29.41 -18.04
CA SER A 550 -25.38 -29.31 -17.06
C SER A 550 -25.23 -27.91 -16.44
N LEU A 551 -26.13 -26.97 -16.76
CA LEU A 551 -26.15 -25.64 -16.12
C LEU A 551 -26.73 -25.72 -14.71
N ASP A 552 -26.23 -24.82 -13.86
CA ASP A 552 -26.79 -24.59 -12.52
C ASP A 552 -28.11 -23.80 -12.59
N GLU A 553 -28.80 -23.70 -11.46
CA GLU A 553 -30.08 -23.00 -11.34
C GLU A 553 -29.99 -21.55 -11.80
N THR A 554 -28.95 -20.82 -11.39
CA THR A 554 -28.82 -19.38 -11.71
C THR A 554 -28.59 -19.16 -13.21
N GLN A 555 -27.75 -19.97 -13.82
CA GLN A 555 -27.47 -19.96 -15.25
C GLN A 555 -28.71 -20.35 -16.07
N LEU A 556 -29.41 -21.41 -15.67
CA LEU A 556 -30.60 -21.87 -16.38
C LEU A 556 -31.72 -20.83 -16.30
N MET A 557 -31.97 -20.25 -15.13
CA MET A 557 -32.99 -19.21 -14.96
C MET A 557 -32.64 -17.94 -15.72
N SER A 558 -31.35 -17.54 -15.75
CA SER A 558 -30.90 -16.39 -16.56
C SER A 558 -31.18 -16.57 -18.06
N ALA A 559 -31.03 -17.81 -18.56
CA ALA A 559 -31.38 -18.16 -19.94
C ALA A 559 -32.90 -18.14 -20.18
N VAL A 560 -33.69 -18.70 -19.26
CA VAL A 560 -35.16 -18.73 -19.35
C VAL A 560 -35.75 -17.30 -19.35
N TYR A 561 -35.29 -16.44 -18.44
CA TYR A 561 -35.72 -15.03 -18.36
C TYR A 561 -35.08 -14.11 -19.39
N ARG A 562 -34.16 -14.63 -20.22
CA ARG A 562 -33.44 -13.88 -21.26
C ARG A 562 -32.73 -12.63 -20.73
N GLU A 563 -32.06 -12.74 -19.60
CA GLU A 563 -31.40 -11.59 -18.93
C GLU A 563 -30.20 -11.03 -19.70
N MET A 564 -29.64 -11.81 -20.64
CA MET A 564 -28.47 -11.41 -21.42
C MET A 564 -28.80 -11.23 -22.92
N PRO A 565 -28.11 -10.30 -23.63
CA PRO A 565 -28.37 -10.03 -25.05
C PRO A 565 -28.26 -11.26 -25.98
N ILE A 566 -27.43 -12.25 -25.62
CA ILE A 566 -27.25 -13.48 -26.40
C ILE A 566 -28.54 -14.32 -26.50
N PHE A 567 -29.40 -14.26 -25.48
CA PHE A 567 -30.63 -15.04 -25.42
C PHE A 567 -31.71 -14.53 -26.37
N ASN A 568 -31.57 -13.31 -26.90
CA ASN A 568 -32.42 -12.79 -27.98
C ASN A 568 -32.25 -13.57 -29.29
N LEU A 569 -31.20 -14.37 -29.44
CA LEU A 569 -30.94 -15.20 -30.62
C LEU A 569 -31.50 -16.63 -30.50
N MET A 570 -32.06 -17.03 -29.35
CA MET A 570 -32.60 -18.38 -29.17
C MET A 570 -33.87 -18.59 -29.99
N SER A 571 -34.02 -19.79 -30.55
CA SER A 571 -35.25 -20.22 -31.21
C SER A 571 -36.38 -20.39 -30.19
N GLN A 572 -37.63 -20.30 -30.66
CA GLN A 572 -38.78 -20.54 -29.79
C GLN A 572 -38.78 -21.98 -29.24
N ASP A 573 -38.43 -22.97 -30.07
CA ASP A 573 -38.33 -24.38 -29.67
C ASP A 573 -37.27 -24.62 -28.58
N LEU A 574 -36.11 -23.97 -28.68
CA LEU A 574 -35.10 -24.03 -27.62
C LEU A 574 -35.60 -23.36 -26.33
N SER A 575 -36.25 -22.20 -26.44
CA SER A 575 -36.82 -21.47 -25.30
C SER A 575 -37.85 -22.31 -24.54
N ASP A 576 -38.76 -22.95 -25.25
CA ASP A 576 -39.83 -23.78 -24.66
C ASP A 576 -39.23 -25.01 -23.95
N LYS A 577 -38.22 -25.67 -24.56
CA LYS A 577 -37.51 -26.80 -23.95
C LYS A 577 -36.69 -26.44 -22.72
N LEU A 578 -36.16 -25.22 -22.65
CA LEU A 578 -35.45 -24.73 -21.47
C LEU A 578 -36.41 -24.45 -20.30
N ALA A 579 -37.61 -23.92 -20.59
CA ALA A 579 -38.65 -23.72 -19.59
C ALA A 579 -39.14 -25.08 -19.03
N GLU A 580 -39.43 -26.05 -19.90
CA GLU A 580 -39.78 -27.42 -19.49
C GLU A 580 -38.66 -28.07 -18.65
N MET A 581 -37.39 -27.86 -19.04
CA MET A 581 -36.24 -28.34 -18.26
C MET A 581 -36.17 -27.71 -16.87
N ALA A 582 -36.46 -26.40 -16.76
CA ALA A 582 -36.48 -25.70 -15.48
C ALA A 582 -37.64 -26.16 -14.59
N GLU A 583 -38.83 -26.40 -15.16
CA GLU A 583 -39.97 -27.00 -14.45
C GLU A 583 -39.64 -28.42 -13.96
N LEU A 584 -39.07 -29.28 -14.80
CA LEU A 584 -38.66 -30.65 -14.44
C LEU A 584 -37.59 -30.68 -13.33
N LYS A 585 -36.72 -29.67 -13.29
CA LYS A 585 -35.72 -29.49 -12.23
C LYS A 585 -36.28 -28.80 -10.97
N GLY A 586 -37.54 -28.34 -11.01
CA GLY A 586 -38.22 -27.68 -9.89
C GLY A 586 -37.85 -26.21 -9.68
N TYR A 587 -37.34 -25.53 -10.72
CA TYR A 587 -36.93 -24.12 -10.68
C TYR A 587 -38.04 -23.15 -11.14
N LEU A 588 -39.08 -23.67 -11.81
CA LEU A 588 -40.32 -22.94 -12.13
C LEU A 588 -41.52 -23.68 -11.54
N GLU A 589 -42.50 -22.93 -11.03
CA GLU A 589 -43.81 -23.49 -10.67
C GLU A 589 -44.64 -23.73 -11.95
N PRO A 590 -45.35 -24.86 -12.08
CA PRO A 590 -46.18 -25.14 -13.26
C PRO A 590 -47.34 -24.15 -13.34
N ALA A 591 -47.59 -23.62 -14.55
CA ALA A 591 -48.69 -22.71 -14.80
C ALA A 591 -50.05 -23.39 -14.51
N GLU A 592 -50.85 -22.83 -13.60
CA GLU A 592 -52.24 -23.23 -13.40
C GLU A 592 -53.05 -22.92 -14.68
N GLU A 593 -53.73 -23.92 -15.24
CA GLU A 593 -54.67 -23.73 -16.35
C GLU A 593 -55.82 -22.81 -15.88
N GLU A 594 -56.03 -21.69 -16.58
CA GLU A 594 -57.14 -20.76 -16.34
C GLU A 594 -58.50 -21.48 -16.51
N GLU A 595 -59.10 -21.93 -15.41
CA GLU A 595 -60.52 -22.27 -15.35
C GLU A 595 -61.34 -20.98 -15.23
N ASN A 596 -62.18 -20.74 -16.24
CA ASN A 596 -63.25 -19.73 -16.26
C ASN A 596 -64.03 -19.67 -14.95
N LEU A 597 -64.01 -18.52 -14.27
CA LEU A 597 -65.10 -18.13 -13.36
C LEU A 597 -65.54 -16.70 -13.65
N GLU A 598 -66.83 -16.61 -13.94
CA GLU A 598 -67.59 -15.44 -14.34
C GLU A 598 -67.65 -14.36 -13.25
N LEU A 599 -67.80 -13.13 -13.74
CA LEU A 599 -68.17 -11.89 -13.07
C LEU A 599 -69.17 -12.05 -11.92
N GLU A 600 -68.89 -11.38 -10.79
CA GLU A 600 -69.93 -10.60 -10.10
C GLU A 600 -69.33 -9.40 -9.32
N ASN A 601 -69.98 -8.25 -9.56
CA ASN A 601 -69.82 -6.87 -9.07
C ASN A 601 -69.36 -6.72 -7.59
N VAL A 602 -68.71 -5.62 -7.16
CA VAL A 602 -69.32 -4.30 -6.91
C VAL A 602 -68.25 -3.18 -6.81
N SER A 603 -68.71 -2.02 -7.23
CA SER A 603 -68.11 -0.69 -7.45
C SER A 603 -67.53 0.06 -6.25
N SER A 604 -66.44 0.79 -6.55
CA SER A 604 -66.14 2.23 -6.30
C SER A 604 -66.22 2.88 -4.91
N ASP A 605 -65.15 3.67 -4.69
CA ASP A 605 -65.04 4.92 -3.93
C ASP A 605 -64.79 4.84 -2.42
N GLU A 606 -63.62 5.37 -2.00
CA GLU A 606 -63.58 6.28 -0.86
C GLU A 606 -62.45 7.33 -0.96
N HIS A 607 -62.90 8.58 -0.94
CA HIS A 607 -62.14 9.83 -0.85
C HIS A 607 -61.77 10.16 0.61
N ILE A 608 -60.55 10.66 0.81
CA ILE A 608 -60.10 11.81 1.65
C ILE A 608 -61.04 12.28 2.80
N SER A 609 -60.54 12.34 4.05
CA SER A 609 -60.36 13.59 4.83
C SER A 609 -59.92 13.40 6.31
N ASP A 610 -58.96 14.25 6.71
CA ASP A 610 -58.72 14.99 7.97
C ASP A 610 -59.27 14.48 9.32
N THR A 611 -58.55 14.51 10.44
CA THR A 611 -58.16 15.74 11.17
C THR A 611 -57.30 15.44 12.41
N ALA A 612 -56.56 16.45 12.84
CA ALA A 612 -55.69 16.55 14.02
C ALA A 612 -56.33 16.28 15.40
N THR A 613 -55.52 15.93 16.42
CA THR A 613 -55.31 16.73 17.65
C THR A 613 -54.38 16.07 18.70
N ASN A 614 -53.44 16.89 19.19
CA ASN A 614 -52.86 17.04 20.54
C ASN A 614 -52.73 15.86 21.53
N GLY A 615 -51.56 15.82 22.19
CA GLY A 615 -51.42 15.27 23.54
C GLY A 615 -49.98 15.08 24.01
N GLN A 616 -49.32 16.16 24.46
CA GLN A 616 -48.20 16.11 25.40
C GLN A 616 -48.71 15.59 26.75
N ASP A 617 -47.96 14.73 27.46
CA ASP A 617 -47.16 15.13 28.65
C ASP A 617 -46.68 13.95 29.51
N LYS A 618 -45.49 14.18 30.09
CA LYS A 618 -44.91 13.67 31.35
C LYS A 618 -44.10 12.37 31.40
N GLU A 619 -42.79 12.61 31.31
CA GLU A 619 -41.70 12.20 32.22
C GLU A 619 -42.07 11.43 33.51
N ALA A 620 -41.37 10.32 33.75
CA ALA A 620 -40.60 10.11 34.99
C ALA A 620 -39.61 8.93 34.83
N SER A 621 -38.40 9.18 35.32
CA SER A 621 -37.15 8.40 35.27
C SER A 621 -37.09 7.19 36.26
N PRO A 622 -36.01 6.37 36.23
CA PRO A 622 -35.99 4.96 36.67
C PRO A 622 -35.32 4.72 38.04
N SER A 623 -35.54 3.54 38.64
CA SER A 623 -34.60 2.84 39.57
C SER A 623 -35.23 1.53 40.11
N VAL A 624 -34.66 0.33 39.91
CA VAL A 624 -33.67 -0.43 40.74
C VAL A 624 -34.34 -1.46 41.69
N ASP A 625 -33.63 -2.59 41.87
CA ASP A 625 -33.82 -3.76 42.77
C ASP A 625 -34.87 -4.80 42.35
N GLY A 626 -34.66 -6.12 42.38
CA GLY A 626 -33.62 -6.97 42.97
C GLY A 626 -34.28 -8.31 43.39
N ALA A 627 -33.52 -9.42 43.40
CA ALA A 627 -33.84 -10.76 43.96
C ALA A 627 -34.89 -11.63 43.19
N ASP A 628 -34.86 -12.96 43.13
CA ASP A 628 -33.96 -14.03 43.60
C ASP A 628 -34.46 -15.37 43.01
N MET A 629 -33.51 -16.20 42.56
CA MET A 629 -33.45 -17.68 42.72
C MET A 629 -34.51 -18.63 42.07
N PRO A 630 -34.23 -19.95 41.99
CA PRO A 630 -33.07 -20.73 42.49
C PRO A 630 -32.19 -21.42 41.44
#